data_AF-A0A1I2U2C5-F1
#
_entry.id   AF-A0A1I2U2C5-F1
#
_cell.length_a   1.000
_cell.length_b   1.000
_cell.length_c   1.000
_cell.angle_alpha   90.00
_cell.angle_beta   90.00
_cell.angle_gamma   90.00
#
_symmetry.space_group_name_H-M   'P 1'
#
loop_
_entity.id
_entity.type
_entity.pdbx_description
1 polymer ?
#
loop_
_entity_poly.entity_id
_entity_poly.type
_entity_poly.pdbx_seq_one_letter_code
_entity_poly.pdbx_strand_id
1 'polypeptide(L)'
;MSLAITHFVVGASATVLVVTFFLPRIRFPRTLMVLGGLWAMIPDLNKGVPAQFGFVDAIHDSSWANVFWAHRFLDVTDPTDTTQAAVGALALFFVVSLVAEGVGYHLRFSEPDAGTARPSAAAAPSTPPFRLAHGVRRAGGLCSLVVGAGLFSYILRTPKYTGLFAGLGLLLGLSGIVVLLEGVEPDGVVRRIPELVSTGAKTALTLGSSLLVVALLVTLSDVTPLSVAYAGLSVLILLQLVRLWELPI
;
A
#
# COMPACT_ATOMS: atom_id res chain seq x y z
N MET A 1 7.13 12.85 21.62
CA MET A 1 6.14 12.06 20.88
C MET A 1 6.62 12.00 19.46
N SER A 2 6.45 10.85 18.84
CA SER A 2 6.81 10.61 17.45
C SER A 2 5.59 10.85 16.57
N LEU A 3 5.84 11.21 15.30
CA LEU A 3 4.77 11.40 14.32
C LEU A 3 3.93 10.12 14.18
N ALA A 4 2.61 10.27 14.06
CA ALA A 4 1.67 9.15 13.88
C ALA A 4 2.03 8.23 12.69
N ILE A 5 2.59 8.81 11.62
CA ILE A 5 3.06 8.04 10.47
C ILE A 5 4.23 7.11 10.82
N THR A 6 5.13 7.53 11.73
CA THR A 6 6.22 6.68 12.24
C THR A 6 5.64 5.45 12.95
N HIS A 7 4.66 5.63 13.85
CA HIS A 7 4.00 4.53 14.55
C HIS A 7 3.32 3.57 13.57
N PHE A 8 2.52 4.09 12.63
CA PHE A 8 1.87 3.29 11.60
C PHE A 8 2.86 2.44 10.82
N VAL A 9 3.93 3.06 10.34
CA VAL A 9 4.90 2.42 9.45
C VAL A 9 5.75 1.39 10.21
N VAL A 10 6.12 1.65 11.46
CA VAL A 10 6.80 0.66 12.31
C VAL A 10 5.89 -0.53 12.61
N GLY A 11 4.63 -0.28 12.98
CA GLY A 11 3.65 -1.34 13.23
C GLY A 11 3.37 -2.21 12.00
N ALA A 12 3.24 -1.56 10.84
CA ALA A 12 3.08 -2.24 9.55
C ALA A 12 4.31 -3.09 9.21
N SER A 13 5.52 -2.55 9.41
CA SER A 13 6.79 -3.28 9.19
C SER A 13 6.89 -4.52 10.07
N ALA A 14 6.67 -4.37 11.37
CA ALA A 14 6.76 -5.46 12.32
C ALA A 14 5.73 -6.56 12.01
N THR A 15 4.51 -6.16 11.64
CA THR A 15 3.46 -7.10 11.25
C THR A 15 3.78 -7.81 9.95
N VAL A 16 4.38 -7.14 8.96
CA VAL A 16 4.86 -7.78 7.73
C VAL A 16 5.90 -8.83 8.05
N LEU A 17 6.89 -8.53 8.90
CA LEU A 17 7.90 -9.51 9.29
C LEU A 17 7.28 -10.72 9.99
N VAL A 18 6.36 -10.49 10.94
CA VAL A 18 5.64 -11.58 11.62
C VAL A 18 4.88 -12.44 10.61
N VAL A 19 4.12 -11.82 9.72
CA VAL A 19 3.31 -12.54 8.74
C VAL A 19 4.18 -13.32 7.75
N THR A 20 5.22 -12.70 7.23
CA THR A 20 6.13 -13.33 6.25
C THR A 20 6.84 -14.55 6.83
N PHE A 21 7.40 -14.43 8.04
CA PHE A 21 8.26 -15.48 8.58
C PHE A 21 7.50 -16.52 9.42
N PHE A 22 6.40 -16.15 10.07
CA PHE A 22 5.68 -17.05 10.98
C PHE A 22 4.32 -17.50 10.43
N LEU A 23 3.75 -16.79 9.46
CA LEU A 23 2.44 -17.09 8.87
C LEU A 23 2.48 -17.16 7.33
N PRO A 24 3.42 -17.91 6.71
CA PRO A 24 3.65 -17.86 5.26
C PRO A 24 2.44 -18.31 4.41
N ARG A 25 1.47 -18.99 5.01
CA ARG A 25 0.25 -19.49 4.36
C ARG A 25 -0.97 -18.59 4.53
N ILE A 26 -0.83 -17.41 5.12
CA ILE A 26 -1.97 -16.52 5.31
C ILE A 26 -2.44 -15.94 3.98
N ARG A 27 -3.76 -15.91 3.76
CA ARG A 27 -4.35 -15.45 2.49
C ARG A 27 -4.25 -13.94 2.27
N PHE A 28 -4.26 -13.16 3.34
CA PHE A 28 -4.37 -11.70 3.29
C PHE A 28 -3.22 -10.98 4.03
N PRO A 29 -1.95 -11.24 3.68
CA PRO A 29 -0.80 -10.69 4.41
C PRO A 29 -0.76 -9.16 4.38
N ARG A 30 -1.18 -8.56 3.26
CA ARG A 30 -1.23 -7.09 3.10
C ARG A 30 -2.32 -6.44 3.95
N THR A 31 -3.46 -7.12 4.14
CA THR A 31 -4.51 -6.63 5.05
C THR A 31 -4.00 -6.64 6.49
N LEU A 32 -3.32 -7.72 6.89
CA LEU A 32 -2.72 -7.81 8.21
C LEU A 32 -1.64 -6.74 8.43
N MET A 33 -0.82 -6.44 7.43
CA MET A 33 0.13 -5.30 7.47
C MET A 33 -0.58 -3.99 7.80
N VAL A 34 -1.67 -3.66 7.10
CA VAL A 34 -2.43 -2.41 7.35
C VAL A 34 -3.04 -2.43 8.74
N LEU A 35 -3.65 -3.54 9.16
CA LEU A 35 -4.19 -3.70 10.52
C LEU A 35 -3.10 -3.56 11.59
N GLY A 36 -1.88 -4.03 11.30
CA GLY A 36 -0.71 -3.88 12.15
C GLY A 36 -0.26 -2.44 12.32
N GLY A 37 -0.28 -1.66 11.24
CA GLY A 37 -0.04 -0.22 11.31
C GLY A 37 -1.13 0.51 12.08
N LEU A 38 -2.41 0.19 11.84
CA LEU A 38 -3.53 0.75 12.60
C LEU A 38 -3.47 0.38 14.08
N TRP A 39 -3.06 -0.85 14.41
CA TRP A 39 -2.83 -1.29 15.78
C TRP A 39 -1.80 -0.41 16.48
N ALA A 40 -0.68 -0.11 15.83
CA ALA A 40 0.34 0.80 16.38
C ALA A 40 -0.17 2.23 16.59
N MET A 41 -1.20 2.67 15.86
CA MET A 41 -1.79 4.02 15.99
C MET A 41 -2.89 4.12 17.06
N ILE A 42 -3.29 3.01 17.71
CA ILE A 42 -4.38 3.07 18.71
C ILE A 42 -4.08 4.06 19.84
N PRO A 43 -2.87 4.12 20.42
CA PRO A 43 -2.57 5.12 21.46
C PRO A 43 -2.68 6.56 20.97
N ASP A 44 -2.31 6.84 19.71
CA ASP A 44 -2.39 8.17 19.09
C ASP A 44 -3.85 8.70 18.97
N LEU A 45 -4.86 7.87 19.19
CA LEU A 45 -6.26 8.30 19.25
C LEU A 45 -6.51 9.32 20.37
N ASN A 46 -5.63 9.38 21.39
CA ASN A 46 -5.72 10.39 22.44
C ASN A 46 -5.71 11.83 21.90
N LYS A 47 -5.06 12.07 20.75
CA LYS A 47 -5.04 13.38 20.06
C LYS A 47 -6.40 13.77 19.48
N GLY A 48 -7.28 12.80 19.19
CA GLY A 48 -8.60 13.02 18.60
C GLY A 48 -9.77 12.84 19.58
N VAL A 49 -9.55 12.17 20.70
CA VAL A 49 -10.57 11.92 21.71
C VAL A 49 -10.63 13.09 22.69
N PRO A 50 -11.83 13.59 23.08
CA PRO A 50 -11.94 14.64 24.08
C PRO A 50 -11.28 14.25 25.41
N ALA A 51 -10.54 15.19 26.02
CA ALA A 51 -9.76 14.97 27.25
C ALA A 51 -10.58 14.44 28.45
N GLN A 52 -11.91 14.61 28.45
CA GLN A 52 -12.80 14.01 29.44
C GLN A 52 -12.77 12.47 29.47
N PHE A 53 -12.23 11.82 28.43
CA PHE A 53 -11.98 10.38 28.37
C PHE A 53 -10.53 10.04 28.72
N GLY A 54 -9.99 10.61 29.81
CA GLY A 54 -8.57 10.50 30.22
C GLY A 54 -8.00 9.09 30.41
N PHE A 55 -8.79 8.03 30.22
CA PHE A 55 -8.27 6.67 30.08
C PHE A 55 -7.37 6.50 28.85
N VAL A 56 -7.67 7.18 27.73
CA VAL A 56 -6.88 7.05 26.49
C VAL A 56 -5.49 7.66 26.69
N ASP A 57 -5.43 8.84 27.33
CA ASP A 57 -4.17 9.48 27.74
C ASP A 57 -3.39 8.61 28.72
N ALA A 58 -4.06 8.00 29.70
CA ALA A 58 -3.43 7.10 30.65
C ALA A 58 -2.80 5.86 29.97
N ILE A 59 -3.46 5.31 28.94
CA ILE A 59 -2.88 4.21 28.15
C ILE A 59 -1.68 4.72 27.37
N HIS A 60 -1.83 5.83 26.63
CA HIS A 60 -0.78 6.45 25.81
C HIS A 60 0.50 6.72 26.59
N ASP A 61 0.39 7.29 27.79
CA ASP A 61 1.55 7.68 28.58
C ASP A 61 2.14 6.56 29.45
N SER A 62 1.49 5.40 29.49
CA SER A 62 1.95 4.24 30.28
C SER A 62 2.86 3.31 29.48
N SER A 63 3.49 2.37 30.19
CA SER A 63 4.21 1.26 29.56
C SER A 63 3.31 0.33 28.74
N TRP A 64 1.98 0.35 28.95
CA TRP A 64 1.03 -0.46 28.17
C TRP A 64 0.96 -0.04 26.71
N ALA A 65 1.27 1.22 26.39
CA ALA A 65 1.35 1.66 24.99
C ALA A 65 2.39 0.85 24.19
N ASN A 66 3.40 0.24 24.83
CA ASN A 66 4.36 -0.62 24.12
C ASN A 66 3.77 -1.92 23.54
N VAL A 67 2.58 -2.35 23.97
CA VAL A 67 1.86 -3.48 23.34
C VAL A 67 1.45 -3.14 21.90
N PHE A 68 1.31 -1.85 21.59
CA PHE A 68 1.01 -1.34 20.26
C PHE A 68 2.30 -1.11 19.46
N TRP A 69 3.09 -2.17 19.30
CA TRP A 69 4.37 -2.15 18.58
C TRP A 69 5.39 -1.16 19.14
N ALA A 70 5.63 -1.21 20.45
CA ALA A 70 6.62 -0.37 21.14
C ALA A 70 6.34 1.15 21.02
N HIS A 71 5.06 1.54 20.94
CA HIS A 71 4.63 2.93 20.77
C HIS A 71 5.31 3.91 21.75
N ARG A 72 5.26 3.63 23.07
CA ARG A 72 5.86 4.52 24.08
C ARG A 72 7.37 4.64 23.94
N PHE A 73 8.04 3.55 23.57
CA PHE A 73 9.46 3.59 23.29
C PHE A 73 9.78 4.54 22.13
N LEU A 74 9.01 4.46 21.03
CA LEU A 74 9.17 5.34 19.87
C LEU A 74 8.98 6.81 20.26
N ASP A 75 7.94 7.12 21.03
CA ASP A 75 7.66 8.46 21.57
C ASP A 75 8.79 9.04 22.43
N VAL A 76 9.45 8.20 23.22
CA VAL A 76 10.56 8.59 24.09
C VAL A 76 11.84 8.77 23.28
N THR A 77 12.06 7.94 22.26
CA THR A 77 13.25 8.04 21.39
C THR A 77 13.19 9.20 20.40
N ASP A 78 12.00 9.61 19.98
CA ASP A 78 11.77 10.79 19.15
C ASP A 78 10.81 11.75 19.90
N PRO A 79 11.30 12.51 20.90
CA PRO A 79 10.44 13.34 21.72
C PRO A 79 9.88 14.57 20.97
N THR A 80 10.50 14.96 19.85
CA THR A 80 10.22 16.22 19.14
C THR A 80 9.52 16.04 17.78
N ASP A 81 8.85 14.91 17.55
CA ASP A 81 8.11 14.61 16.32
C ASP A 81 8.96 14.84 15.06
N THR A 82 10.20 14.31 15.03
CA THR A 82 11.14 14.68 13.97
C THR A 82 10.76 14.05 12.63
N THR A 83 10.81 14.86 11.58
CA THR A 83 10.68 14.40 10.19
C THR A 83 11.71 13.31 9.85
N GLN A 84 12.90 13.35 10.46
CA GLN A 84 13.96 12.37 10.24
C GLN A 84 13.58 10.97 10.72
N ALA A 85 12.95 10.85 11.90
CA ALA A 85 12.45 9.57 12.41
C ALA A 85 11.39 8.97 11.47
N ALA A 86 10.48 9.81 10.96
CA ALA A 86 9.47 9.38 9.99
C ALA A 86 10.08 8.89 8.67
N VAL A 87 11.10 9.58 8.12
CA VAL A 87 11.84 9.12 6.93
C VAL A 87 12.51 7.77 7.21
N GLY A 88 13.20 7.65 8.34
CA GLY A 88 13.88 6.42 8.74
C GLY A 88 12.93 5.24 8.83
N ALA A 89 11.76 5.43 9.45
CA ALA A 89 10.71 4.42 9.52
C ALA A 89 10.17 4.03 8.14
N LEU A 90 9.93 5.00 7.25
CA LEU A 90 9.50 4.72 5.87
C LEU A 90 10.55 3.96 5.06
N ALA A 91 11.83 4.32 5.20
CA ALA A 91 12.93 3.59 4.58
C ALA A 91 13.00 2.14 5.10
N LEU A 92 12.85 1.94 6.42
CA LEU A 92 12.76 0.62 7.03
C LEU A 92 11.59 -0.19 6.46
N PHE A 93 10.40 0.39 6.39
CA PHE A 93 9.21 -0.28 5.85
C PHE A 93 9.37 -0.66 4.38
N PHE A 94 10.00 0.19 3.57
CA PHE A 94 10.33 -0.13 2.20
C PHE A 94 11.25 -1.36 2.12
N VAL A 95 12.35 -1.37 2.88
CA VAL A 95 13.28 -2.51 2.94
C VAL A 95 12.57 -3.78 3.40
N VAL A 96 11.77 -3.71 4.47
CA VAL A 96 10.99 -4.84 4.96
C VAL A 96 10.00 -5.36 3.91
N SER A 97 9.37 -4.46 3.15
CA SER A 97 8.45 -4.83 2.07
C SER A 97 9.18 -5.54 0.93
N LEU A 98 10.38 -5.09 0.55
CA LEU A 98 11.20 -5.76 -0.46
C LEU A 98 11.62 -7.16 0.00
N VAL A 99 12.06 -7.30 1.26
CA VAL A 99 12.41 -8.61 1.84
C VAL A 99 11.20 -9.54 1.86
N ALA A 100 10.04 -9.04 2.31
CA ALA A 100 8.81 -9.83 2.34
C ALA A 100 8.36 -10.29 0.97
N GLU A 101 8.48 -9.43 -0.05
CA GLU A 101 8.18 -9.78 -1.43
C GLU A 101 9.16 -10.83 -1.96
N GLY A 102 10.46 -10.64 -1.75
CA GLY A 102 11.49 -11.60 -2.19
C GLY A 102 11.32 -12.97 -1.54
N VAL A 103 11.07 -13.02 -0.23
CA VAL A 103 10.77 -14.28 0.47
C VAL A 103 9.47 -14.91 -0.06
N GLY A 104 8.43 -14.10 -0.26
CA GLY A 104 7.15 -14.56 -0.82
C GLY A 104 7.29 -15.15 -2.22
N TYR A 105 8.17 -14.58 -3.06
CA TYR A 105 8.53 -15.10 -4.36
C TYR A 105 9.23 -16.47 -4.22
N HIS A 106 10.30 -16.55 -3.43
CA HIS A 106 11.03 -17.80 -3.25
C HIS A 106 10.16 -18.91 -2.67
N LEU A 107 9.32 -18.63 -1.67
CA LEU A 107 8.45 -19.65 -1.07
C LEU A 107 7.36 -20.16 -2.03
N ARG A 108 6.89 -19.35 -2.98
CA ARG A 108 5.85 -19.74 -3.95
C ARG A 108 6.41 -20.45 -5.18
N PHE A 109 7.59 -20.06 -5.63
CA PHE A 109 8.19 -20.58 -6.86
C PHE A 109 9.26 -21.66 -6.62
N SER A 110 9.64 -21.91 -5.36
CA SER A 110 10.53 -23.02 -5.01
C SER A 110 9.79 -24.31 -4.68
N GLU A 111 8.45 -24.37 -4.82
CA GLU A 111 7.80 -25.68 -4.92
C GLU A 111 8.35 -26.34 -6.19
N PRO A 112 9.16 -27.42 -6.06
CA PRO A 112 9.64 -28.13 -7.24
C PRO A 112 8.42 -28.55 -8.03
N ASP A 113 8.47 -28.50 -9.36
CA ASP A 113 7.53 -29.21 -10.22
C ASP A 113 7.39 -30.62 -9.64
N ALA A 114 6.33 -30.83 -8.86
CA ALA A 114 6.00 -32.10 -8.26
C ALA A 114 5.51 -32.93 -9.44
N GLY A 115 6.50 -33.45 -10.15
CA GLY A 115 6.38 -33.78 -11.55
C GLY A 115 5.20 -34.69 -11.79
N THR A 116 4.49 -34.43 -12.89
CA THR A 116 3.98 -35.49 -13.78
C THR A 116 3.04 -36.55 -13.17
N ALA A 117 2.58 -36.40 -11.92
CA ALA A 117 1.53 -37.23 -11.36
C ALA A 117 0.20 -36.73 -11.94
N ARG A 118 -0.15 -37.28 -13.09
CA ARG A 118 -1.43 -37.08 -13.79
C ARG A 118 -2.57 -37.13 -12.75
N PRO A 119 -3.28 -36.02 -12.48
CA PRO A 119 -4.38 -36.06 -11.54
C PRO A 119 -5.45 -37.00 -12.10
N SER A 120 -5.75 -38.06 -11.34
CA SER A 120 -6.88 -38.96 -11.59
C SER A 120 -8.15 -38.13 -11.74
N ALA A 121 -8.87 -38.32 -12.85
CA ALA A 121 -9.91 -37.46 -13.39
C ALA A 121 -11.23 -37.41 -12.59
N ALA A 122 -11.21 -37.53 -11.26
CA ALA A 122 -12.41 -37.77 -10.45
C ALA A 122 -12.54 -36.88 -9.20
N ALA A 123 -12.05 -35.65 -9.23
CA ALA A 123 -12.39 -34.64 -8.22
C ALA A 123 -13.28 -33.55 -8.84
N ALA A 124 -14.56 -33.57 -8.45
CA ALA A 124 -15.59 -32.63 -8.87
C ALA A 124 -15.17 -31.16 -8.66
N PRO A 125 -15.70 -30.22 -9.47
CA PRO A 125 -15.36 -28.80 -9.38
C PRO A 125 -15.85 -28.24 -8.04
N SER A 126 -14.93 -28.06 -7.08
CA SER A 126 -15.20 -27.22 -5.92
C SER A 126 -15.46 -25.81 -6.43
N THR A 127 -16.71 -25.39 -6.38
CA THR A 127 -17.16 -24.05 -6.71
C THR A 127 -16.27 -23.01 -6.04
N PRO A 128 -15.74 -22.02 -6.78
CA PRO A 128 -14.57 -21.29 -6.32
C PRO A 128 -14.94 -20.30 -5.21
N PRO A 129 -14.16 -20.23 -4.11
CA PRO A 129 -14.27 -19.16 -3.10
C PRO A 129 -13.91 -17.76 -3.63
N PHE A 130 -13.72 -17.61 -4.95
CA PHE A 130 -13.19 -16.42 -5.61
C PHE A 130 -14.21 -15.32 -5.92
N ARG A 131 -15.53 -15.56 -5.84
CA ARG A 131 -16.53 -14.52 -6.14
C ARG A 131 -16.45 -13.32 -5.19
N LEU A 132 -16.23 -13.57 -3.89
CA LEU A 132 -16.07 -12.51 -2.91
C LEU A 132 -14.77 -11.72 -3.12
N ALA A 133 -13.66 -12.42 -3.39
CA ALA A 133 -12.37 -11.78 -3.65
C ALA A 133 -12.42 -10.89 -4.91
N HIS A 134 -13.12 -11.34 -5.95
CA HIS A 134 -13.33 -10.54 -7.16
C HIS A 134 -14.21 -9.31 -6.91
N GLY A 135 -15.30 -9.47 -6.14
CA GLY A 135 -16.15 -8.35 -5.73
C GLY A 135 -15.40 -7.30 -4.91
N VAL A 136 -14.60 -7.73 -3.92
CA VAL A 136 -13.76 -6.84 -3.10
C VAL A 136 -12.72 -6.11 -3.95
N ARG A 137 -12.07 -6.81 -4.89
CA ARG A 137 -11.13 -6.17 -5.83
C ARG A 137 -11.81 -5.11 -6.69
N ARG A 138 -12.95 -5.41 -7.31
CA ARG A 138 -13.70 -4.42 -8.12
C ARG A 138 -14.16 -3.22 -7.29
N ALA A 139 -14.66 -3.45 -6.08
CA ALA A 139 -15.03 -2.38 -5.17
C ALA A 139 -13.84 -1.48 -4.82
N GLY A 140 -12.67 -2.08 -4.58
CA GLY A 140 -11.40 -1.35 -4.38
C GLY A 140 -10.99 -0.53 -5.60
N GLY A 141 -11.07 -1.11 -6.80
CA GLY A 141 -10.79 -0.41 -8.05
C GLY A 141 -11.73 0.79 -8.29
N LEU A 142 -13.03 0.60 -8.06
CA LEU A 142 -14.03 1.68 -8.18
C LEU A 142 -13.79 2.78 -7.14
N CYS A 143 -13.52 2.43 -5.88
CA CYS A 143 -13.19 3.42 -4.84
C CYS A 143 -11.95 4.23 -5.23
N SER A 144 -10.90 3.55 -5.70
CA SER A 144 -9.67 4.21 -6.18
C SER A 144 -9.98 5.21 -7.29
N LEU A 145 -10.84 4.85 -8.24
CA LEU A 145 -11.24 5.72 -9.35
C LEU A 145 -12.05 6.95 -8.87
N VAL A 146 -13.01 6.74 -7.97
CA VAL A 146 -13.84 7.82 -7.40
C VAL A 146 -12.98 8.78 -6.57
N VAL A 147 -12.10 8.26 -5.72
CA VAL A 147 -11.18 9.09 -4.92
C VAL A 147 -10.22 9.84 -5.84
N GLY A 148 -9.68 9.17 -6.86
CA GLY A 148 -8.80 9.79 -7.85
C GLY A 148 -9.47 10.97 -8.56
N ALA A 149 -10.69 10.77 -9.07
CA ALA A 149 -11.51 11.82 -9.68
C ALA A 149 -11.84 12.95 -8.69
N GLY A 150 -12.15 12.60 -7.44
CA GLY A 150 -12.40 13.55 -6.37
C GLY A 150 -11.20 14.47 -6.11
N LEU A 151 -9.98 13.93 -6.08
CA LEU A 151 -8.76 14.72 -5.89
C LEU A 151 -8.51 15.73 -7.02
N PHE A 152 -8.86 15.39 -8.28
CA PHE A 152 -8.80 16.36 -9.37
C PHE A 152 -9.73 17.56 -9.14
N SER A 153 -10.89 17.37 -8.50
CA SER A 153 -11.78 18.48 -8.17
C SER A 153 -11.20 19.46 -7.12
N TYR A 154 -10.29 18.97 -6.27
CA TYR A 154 -9.62 19.79 -5.25
C TYR A 154 -8.51 20.68 -5.81
N ILE A 155 -7.95 20.35 -6.98
CA ILE A 155 -6.95 21.19 -7.66
C ILE A 155 -7.48 22.62 -7.85
N LEU A 156 -8.74 22.75 -8.26
CA LEU A 156 -9.38 24.04 -8.50
C LEU A 156 -9.61 24.84 -7.21
N ARG A 157 -9.64 24.18 -6.05
CA ARG A 157 -9.92 24.82 -4.75
C ARG A 157 -8.66 25.16 -3.97
N THR A 158 -7.54 24.51 -4.26
CA THR A 158 -6.32 24.57 -3.43
C THR A 158 -5.06 24.60 -4.29
N PRO A 159 -4.78 25.74 -4.97
CA PRO A 159 -3.74 25.83 -5.99
C PRO A 159 -2.33 25.56 -5.45
N LYS A 160 -2.10 25.73 -4.14
CA LYS A 160 -0.83 25.44 -3.45
C LYS A 160 -0.41 23.96 -3.54
N TYR A 161 -1.36 23.05 -3.73
CA TYR A 161 -1.12 21.59 -3.75
C TYR A 161 -1.52 20.93 -5.07
N THR A 162 -1.64 21.72 -6.15
CA THR A 162 -2.06 21.24 -7.48
C THR A 162 -1.28 20.02 -7.95
N GLY A 163 0.06 20.04 -7.83
CA GLY A 163 0.90 18.93 -8.26
C GLY A 163 0.64 17.64 -7.47
N LEU A 164 0.45 17.75 -6.15
CA LEU A 164 0.12 16.60 -5.30
C LEU A 164 -1.24 16.01 -5.70
N PHE A 165 -2.28 16.83 -5.78
CA PHE A 165 -3.65 16.36 -6.02
C PHE A 165 -3.84 15.81 -7.43
N ALA A 166 -3.26 16.47 -8.44
CA ALA A 166 -3.22 15.94 -9.81
C ALA A 166 -2.51 14.59 -9.85
N GLY A 167 -1.42 14.51 -9.12
CA GLY A 167 -0.62 13.33 -8.97
C GLY A 167 -1.33 12.12 -8.37
N LEU A 168 -1.71 12.24 -7.10
CA LEU A 168 -2.48 11.22 -6.39
C LEU A 168 -3.77 10.88 -7.13
N GLY A 169 -4.44 11.89 -7.68
CA GLY A 169 -5.63 11.73 -8.50
C GLY A 169 -5.40 10.81 -9.70
N LEU A 170 -4.31 11.07 -10.44
CA LEU A 170 -3.93 10.28 -11.61
C LEU A 170 -3.55 8.85 -11.24
N LEU A 171 -2.73 8.68 -10.21
CA LEU A 171 -2.32 7.35 -9.73
C LEU A 171 -3.53 6.50 -9.34
N LEU A 172 -4.40 7.03 -8.47
CA LEU A 172 -5.57 6.32 -7.98
C LEU A 172 -6.60 6.06 -9.08
N GLY A 173 -6.76 7.03 -9.99
CA GLY A 173 -7.62 6.88 -11.16
C GLY A 173 -7.17 5.70 -12.03
N LEU A 174 -5.88 5.68 -12.39
CA LEU A 174 -5.35 4.66 -13.29
C LEU A 174 -5.22 3.29 -12.62
N SER A 175 -4.82 3.21 -11.35
CA SER A 175 -4.84 1.93 -10.61
C SER A 175 -6.25 1.37 -10.49
N GLY A 176 -7.24 2.25 -10.30
CA GLY A 176 -8.66 1.88 -10.30
C GLY A 176 -9.10 1.26 -11.62
N ILE A 177 -8.72 1.88 -12.74
CA ILE A 177 -9.00 1.36 -14.09
C ILE A 177 -8.36 -0.03 -14.28
N VAL A 178 -7.08 -0.19 -13.96
CA VAL A 178 -6.38 -1.48 -14.12
C VAL A 178 -7.09 -2.59 -13.34
N VAL A 179 -7.44 -2.34 -12.08
CA VAL A 179 -8.13 -3.32 -11.21
C VAL A 179 -9.53 -3.67 -11.74
N LEU A 180 -10.26 -2.68 -12.28
CA LEU A 180 -11.59 -2.91 -12.84
C LEU A 180 -11.54 -3.72 -14.15
N LEU A 181 -10.45 -3.63 -14.90
CA LEU A 181 -10.22 -4.38 -16.13
C LEU A 181 -9.64 -5.79 -15.87
N GLU A 182 -9.00 -6.01 -14.72
CA GLU A 182 -8.45 -7.30 -14.29
C GLU A 182 -9.58 -8.33 -14.06
N GLY A 183 -9.79 -9.22 -15.04
CA GLY A 183 -10.81 -10.28 -14.99
C GLY A 183 -12.02 -10.07 -15.90
N VAL A 184 -11.96 -9.10 -16.82
CA VAL A 184 -12.80 -9.15 -18.03
C VAL A 184 -12.19 -10.24 -18.92
N GLU A 185 -12.89 -11.37 -19.08
CA GLU A 185 -12.41 -12.48 -19.92
C GLU A 185 -12.07 -11.96 -21.33
N PRO A 186 -10.84 -12.21 -21.82
CA PRO A 186 -10.30 -11.61 -23.04
C PRO A 186 -11.02 -12.02 -24.33
N ASP A 187 -11.94 -12.99 -24.25
CA ASP A 187 -12.35 -13.81 -25.37
C ASP A 187 -13.19 -13.07 -26.43
N GLY A 188 -13.76 -11.91 -26.10
CA GLY A 188 -14.44 -11.04 -27.07
C GLY A 188 -13.75 -9.70 -27.36
N VAL A 189 -13.10 -9.10 -26.36
CA VAL A 189 -12.64 -7.70 -26.43
C VAL A 189 -11.13 -7.60 -26.58
N VAL A 190 -10.34 -8.45 -25.90
CA VAL A 190 -8.88 -8.34 -25.86
C VAL A 190 -8.21 -8.81 -27.14
N ARG A 191 -8.82 -9.76 -27.89
CA ARG A 191 -8.36 -10.08 -29.26
C ARG A 191 -8.41 -8.88 -30.22
N ARG A 192 -9.15 -7.81 -29.88
CA ARG A 192 -9.23 -6.58 -30.67
C ARG A 192 -8.45 -5.42 -30.07
N ILE A 193 -7.91 -5.54 -28.86
CA ILE A 193 -7.06 -4.50 -28.30
C ILE A 193 -5.68 -4.70 -28.93
N PRO A 194 -5.25 -3.81 -29.85
CA PRO A 194 -3.95 -3.93 -30.45
C PRO A 194 -2.89 -3.95 -29.34
N GLU A 195 -1.83 -4.73 -29.53
CA GLU A 195 -0.67 -4.76 -28.64
C GLU A 195 -0.13 -3.33 -28.37
N LEU A 196 -0.30 -2.46 -29.37
CA LEU A 196 -0.04 -1.02 -29.34
C LEU A 196 -0.87 -0.24 -28.30
N VAL A 197 -2.13 -0.63 -28.06
CA VAL A 197 -3.02 -0.01 -27.05
C VAL A 197 -2.68 -0.49 -25.64
N SER A 198 -2.39 -1.79 -25.47
CA SER A 198 -1.92 -2.33 -24.18
C SER A 198 -0.56 -1.72 -23.78
N THR A 199 0.38 -1.72 -24.72
CA THR A 199 1.70 -1.09 -24.54
C THR A 199 1.58 0.41 -24.34
N GLY A 200 0.69 1.07 -25.10
CA GLY A 200 0.37 2.49 -24.94
C GLY A 200 -0.19 2.82 -23.56
N ALA A 201 -1.11 2.00 -23.03
CA ALA A 201 -1.66 2.16 -21.69
C ALA A 201 -0.61 1.95 -20.59
N LYS A 202 0.22 0.89 -20.69
CA LYS A 202 1.35 0.66 -19.77
C LYS A 202 2.35 1.83 -19.81
N THR A 203 2.67 2.31 -21.00
CA THR A 203 3.59 3.43 -21.20
C THR A 203 3.03 4.72 -20.66
N ALA A 204 1.75 5.02 -20.90
CA ALA A 204 1.06 6.18 -20.34
C ALA A 204 0.97 6.11 -18.81
N LEU A 205 0.69 4.93 -18.24
CA LEU A 205 0.71 4.70 -16.80
C LEU A 205 2.09 4.98 -16.22
N THR A 206 3.14 4.46 -16.88
CA THR A 206 4.54 4.60 -16.47
C THR A 206 5.00 6.04 -16.55
N LEU A 207 4.71 6.73 -17.65
CA LEU A 207 5.03 8.15 -17.83
C LEU A 207 4.26 9.02 -16.84
N GLY A 208 2.96 8.81 -16.67
CA GLY A 208 2.13 9.57 -15.72
C GLY A 208 2.59 9.39 -14.27
N SER A 209 2.91 8.16 -13.89
CA SER A 209 3.47 7.81 -12.59
C SER A 209 4.88 8.35 -12.38
N SER A 210 5.72 8.38 -13.42
CA SER A 210 7.07 8.96 -13.35
C SER A 210 7.04 10.49 -13.26
N LEU A 211 6.16 11.13 -14.03
CA LEU A 211 5.91 12.57 -13.94
C LEU A 211 5.37 12.97 -12.56
N LEU A 212 4.53 12.12 -11.99
CA LEU A 212 4.04 12.26 -10.62
C LEU A 212 5.18 12.16 -9.60
N VAL A 213 6.03 11.14 -9.71
CA VAL A 213 7.24 11.01 -8.89
C VAL A 213 8.11 12.27 -9.00
N VAL A 214 8.35 12.77 -10.22
CA VAL A 214 9.12 14.00 -10.43
C VAL A 214 8.43 15.21 -9.80
N ALA A 215 7.12 15.37 -9.95
CA ALA A 215 6.38 16.48 -9.33
C ALA A 215 6.41 16.42 -7.79
N LEU A 216 6.34 15.22 -7.22
CA LEU A 216 6.46 14.97 -5.79
C LEU A 216 7.90 15.23 -5.29
N LEU A 217 8.92 14.89 -6.09
CA LEU A 217 10.33 15.11 -5.77
C LEU A 217 10.76 16.59 -5.93
N VAL A 218 10.22 17.30 -6.93
CA VAL A 218 10.53 18.73 -7.17
C VAL A 218 9.95 19.63 -6.08
N THR A 219 8.89 19.20 -5.39
CA THR A 219 8.33 19.91 -4.23
C THR A 219 9.11 19.70 -2.92
N LEU A 220 10.21 18.93 -2.95
CA LEU A 220 11.05 18.60 -1.78
C LEU A 220 12.18 19.59 -1.50
N SER A 221 12.09 20.86 -1.91
CA SER A 221 13.17 21.82 -1.64
C SER A 221 13.47 22.00 -0.14
N ASP A 222 12.50 21.69 0.73
CA ASP A 222 12.65 21.60 2.18
C ASP A 222 12.19 20.23 2.71
N VAL A 223 12.95 19.67 3.66
CA VAL A 223 12.60 18.42 4.35
C VAL A 223 11.48 18.69 5.35
N THR A 224 10.24 18.53 4.91
CA THR A 224 9.02 18.69 5.72
C THR A 224 8.30 17.34 5.84
N PRO A 225 7.45 17.12 6.86
CA PRO A 225 6.66 15.88 6.97
C PRO A 225 5.87 15.56 5.68
N LEU A 226 5.43 16.60 4.97
CA LEU A 226 4.75 16.50 3.69
C LEU A 226 5.69 16.01 2.57
N SER A 227 6.93 16.50 2.55
CA SER A 227 7.95 16.11 1.57
C SER A 227 8.33 14.62 1.73
N VAL A 228 8.36 14.14 2.97
CA VAL A 228 8.59 12.73 3.30
C VAL A 228 7.43 11.83 2.86
N ALA A 229 6.19 12.27 3.08
CA ALA A 229 5.02 11.56 2.57
C ALA A 229 5.03 11.48 1.03
N TYR A 230 5.47 12.54 0.36
CA TYR A 230 5.62 12.58 -1.10
C TYR A 230 6.69 11.63 -1.62
N ALA A 231 7.83 11.52 -0.92
CA ALA A 231 8.87 10.55 -1.25
C ALA A 231 8.37 9.11 -1.06
N GLY A 232 7.70 8.80 0.05
CA GLY A 232 7.12 7.47 0.29
C GLY A 232 6.07 7.09 -0.75
N LEU A 233 5.20 8.02 -1.13
CA LEU A 233 4.23 7.83 -2.19
C LEU A 233 4.90 7.57 -3.55
N SER A 234 5.95 8.33 -3.88
CA SER A 234 6.74 8.17 -5.11
C SER A 234 7.35 6.77 -5.23
N VAL A 235 7.88 6.24 -4.12
CA VAL A 235 8.44 4.89 -4.05
C VAL A 235 7.35 3.83 -4.26
N LEU A 236 6.18 3.99 -3.63
CA LEU A 236 5.05 3.08 -3.83
C LEU A 236 4.57 3.08 -5.28
N ILE A 237 4.54 4.24 -5.93
CA ILE A 237 4.19 4.38 -7.35
C ILE A 237 5.18 3.61 -8.22
N LEU A 238 6.49 3.80 -7.99
CA LEU A 238 7.54 3.08 -8.73
C LEU A 238 7.43 1.56 -8.55
N LEU A 239 7.17 1.08 -7.34
CA LEU A 239 6.99 -0.35 -7.08
C LEU A 239 5.77 -0.93 -7.82
N GLN A 240 4.66 -0.17 -7.90
CA GLN A 240 3.49 -0.61 -8.65
C GLN A 240 3.71 -0.59 -10.16
N LEU A 241 4.53 0.34 -10.67
CA LEU A 241 4.94 0.34 -12.07
C LEU A 241 5.75 -0.92 -12.43
N VAL A 242 6.73 -1.29 -11.61
CA VAL A 242 7.54 -2.50 -11.84
C VAL A 242 6.63 -3.73 -11.94
N ARG A 243 5.68 -3.88 -11.01
CA ARG A 243 4.71 -4.98 -11.03
C ARG A 243 3.77 -4.99 -12.22
N LEU A 244 3.38 -3.83 -12.75
CA LEU A 244 2.54 -3.75 -13.95
C LEU A 244 3.23 -4.40 -15.16
N TRP A 245 4.56 -4.27 -15.24
CA TRP A 245 5.36 -4.81 -16.35
C TRP A 245 5.64 -6.31 -16.20
N GLU A 246 5.55 -6.88 -15.00
CA GLU A 246 5.72 -8.32 -14.73
C GLU A 246 4.47 -9.17 -15.02
N LEU A 247 3.30 -8.54 -15.19
CA LEU A 247 2.06 -9.28 -15.50
C LEU A 247 2.07 -9.73 -16.98
N PRO A 248 1.99 -11.04 -17.26
CA PRO A 248 1.76 -11.52 -18.61
C PRO A 248 0.34 -11.10 -19.03
N ILE A 249 0.25 -10.37 -20.14
CA ILE A 249 -1.01 -10.00 -20.81
C ILE A 249 -1.08 -10.81 -22.10
#